data_AF-A0AAJ1G351-F1
#
_entry.id   AF-A0AAJ1G351-F1
#
_cell.length_a   1.000
_cell.length_b   1.000
_cell.length_c   1.000
_cell.angle_alpha   90.00
_cell.angle_beta   90.00
_cell.angle_gamma   90.00
#
_symmetry.space_group_name_H-M   'P 1'
#
loop_
_entity.id
_entity.type
_entity.pdbx_description
1 polymer ?
#
loop_
_entity_poly.entity_id
_entity_poly.type
_entity_poly.pdbx_seq_one_letter_code
_entity_poly.pdbx_strand_id
1 'polypeptide(L)' 'MHNLDSSYDCSLTAEDVPRLKSELASLKRQAHTETSSKELQEAINRVENQLHFIKNKCSLR' A
#
# COMPACT_ATOMS: atom_id res chain seq x y z
N MET A 1 -10.69 -7.66 -1.70
CA MET A 1 -9.76 -6.51 -1.61
C MET A 1 -9.98 -5.63 -2.83
N HIS A 2 -10.31 -4.36 -2.63
CA HIS A 2 -10.51 -3.39 -3.70
C HIS A 2 -9.15 -3.05 -4.33
N ASN A 3 -8.91 -3.50 -5.58
CA ASN A 3 -7.79 -3.00 -6.36
C ASN A 3 -8.10 -1.54 -6.72
N LEU A 4 -7.21 -0.62 -6.37
CA LEU A 4 -7.31 0.77 -6.80
C LEU A 4 -7.17 0.81 -8.32
N ASP A 5 -8.19 1.32 -8.99
CA ASP A 5 -8.20 1.47 -10.45
C ASP A 5 -8.20 2.96 -10.84
N SER A 6 -8.26 3.21 -12.15
CA SER A 6 -8.32 4.57 -12.71
C SER A 6 -9.54 5.39 -12.25
N SER A 7 -10.51 4.81 -11.53
CA SER A 7 -11.66 5.50 -10.92
C SER A 7 -11.44 5.94 -9.46
N TYR A 8 -10.33 5.57 -8.82
CA TYR A 8 -10.00 6.01 -7.44
C TYR A 8 -10.22 7.51 -7.17
N ASP A 9 -10.96 7.84 -6.10
CA ASP A 9 -11.24 9.21 -5.69
C ASP A 9 -10.12 9.77 -4.79
N CYS A 10 -9.48 10.85 -5.23
CA CYS A 10 -8.42 11.51 -4.50
C CYS A 10 -8.88 12.18 -3.19
N SER A 11 -10.19 12.37 -2.97
CA SER A 11 -10.72 12.84 -1.69
C SER A 11 -10.46 11.85 -0.54
N LEU A 12 -10.32 10.55 -0.86
CA LEU A 12 -10.07 9.46 0.10
C LEU A 12 -8.62 9.37 0.56
N THR A 13 -7.72 10.13 -0.07
CA THR A 13 -6.26 10.07 0.21
C THR A 13 -5.91 10.35 1.66
N ALA A 14 -6.67 11.22 2.33
CA ALA A 14 -6.46 11.57 3.73
C ALA A 14 -6.68 10.38 4.68
N GLU A 15 -7.52 9.42 4.30
CA GLU A 15 -7.80 8.19 5.06
C GLU A 15 -6.94 7.02 4.57
N ASP A 16 -6.91 6.81 3.25
CA ASP A 16 -6.27 5.63 2.67
C ASP A 16 -4.74 5.66 2.76
N VAL A 17 -4.11 6.82 2.57
CA VAL A 17 -2.63 6.89 2.56
C VAL A 17 -2.06 6.53 3.95
N PRO A 18 -2.56 7.09 5.07
CA PRO A 18 -2.12 6.66 6.39
C PRO A 18 -2.41 5.18 6.67
N ARG A 19 -3.57 4.67 6.25
CA ARG A 19 -3.95 3.26 6.41
C ARG A 19 -2.99 2.33 5.68
N LEU A 20 -2.73 2.57 4.40
CA LEU A 20 -1.81 1.80 3.58
C LEU A 20 -0.36 1.89 4.09
N LYS A 21 0.07 3.06 4.59
CA LYS A 21 1.39 3.20 5.24
C LYS A 21 1.50 2.35 6.51
N SER A 22 0.46 2.31 7.33
CA SER A 22 0.41 1.47 8.54
C SER A 22 0.45 -0.02 8.19
N GLU A 23 -0.34 -0.42 7.18
CA GLU A 23 -0.36 -1.80 6.66
C GLU A 23 1.03 -2.21 6.14
N LEU A 24 1.67 -1.36 5.33
CA LEU A 24 3.02 -1.57 4.82
C LEU A 24 4.04 -1.73 5.96
N ALA A 25 3.97 -0.88 6.99
CA ALA A 25 4.86 -0.96 8.13
C ALA A 25 4.66 -2.28 8.91
N SER A 26 3.42 -2.74 9.05
CA SER A 26 3.12 -4.02 9.69
C SER A 26 3.67 -5.20 8.91
N LEU A 27 3.43 -5.24 7.59
CA LEU A 27 3.94 -6.29 6.70
C LEU A 27 5.46 -6.31 6.67
N LYS A 28 6.10 -5.14 6.63
CA LYS A 28 7.56 -5.04 6.72
C LYS A 28 8.07 -5.58 8.05
N ARG A 29 7.46 -5.23 9.19
CA ARG A 29 7.86 -5.80 10.49
C ARG A 29 7.76 -7.33 10.52
N GLN A 30 6.67 -7.89 10.00
CA GLN A 30 6.50 -9.34 9.88
C GLN A 30 7.60 -9.98 9.03
N ALA A 31 7.97 -9.33 7.91
CA ALA A 31 9.03 -9.82 7.03
C ALA A 31 10.44 -9.78 7.65
N HIS A 32 10.64 -9.00 8.71
CA HIS A 32 11.90 -8.99 9.46
C HIS A 32 11.94 -10.08 10.54
N THR A 33 10.79 -10.56 11.02
CA THR A 33 10.70 -11.54 12.11
C THR A 33 10.52 -12.97 11.61
N GLU A 34 9.92 -13.15 10.43
CA GLU A 34 9.71 -14.46 9.81
C GLU A 34 10.66 -14.65 8.63
N THR A 35 11.00 -15.90 8.29
CA THR A 35 11.64 -16.21 7.00
C THR A 35 10.70 -15.73 5.90
N SER A 36 11.03 -14.57 5.31
CA SER A 36 10.14 -13.83 4.41
C SER A 36 9.57 -14.75 3.32
N SER A 37 8.28 -15.05 3.43
CA SER A 37 7.57 -15.89 2.47
C SER A 37 7.31 -15.11 1.19
N LYS A 38 7.22 -15.79 0.05
CA LYS A 38 6.86 -15.15 -1.23
C LYS A 38 5.53 -14.39 -1.11
N GLU A 39 4.57 -14.95 -0.40
CA GLU A 39 3.25 -14.35 -0.17
C GLU A 39 3.33 -13.04 0.61
N LEU A 40 4.21 -12.98 1.62
CA LEU A 40 4.45 -11.78 2.42
C LEU A 40 5.11 -10.69 1.58
N GLN A 41 6.10 -11.05 0.76
CA GLN A 41 6.73 -10.11 -0.16
C GLN A 41 5.74 -9.59 -1.22
N GLU A 42 4.87 -10.44 -1.74
CA GLU A 42 3.82 -10.02 -2.66
C GLU A 42 2.81 -9.08 -1.99
N ALA A 43 2.46 -9.31 -0.72
CA ALA A 43 1.60 -8.40 0.04
C ALA A 43 2.25 -7.01 0.19
N ILE A 44 3.54 -6.96 0.53
CA ILE A 44 4.31 -5.71 0.60
C ILE A 44 4.27 -5.00 -0.76
N ASN A 45 4.59 -5.71 -1.84
CA ASN A 45 4.62 -5.14 -3.19
C ASN A 45 3.24 -4.61 -3.60
N ARG A 46 2.15 -5.30 -3.26
CA ARG A 46 0.78 -4.84 -3.54
C ARG A 46 0.46 -3.53 -2.85
N VAL A 47 0.86 -3.36 -1.59
CA VAL A 47 0.60 -2.12 -0.83
C VAL A 47 1.48 -0.98 -1.32
N GLU A 48 2.74 -1.25 -1.67
CA GLU A 48 3.65 -0.25 -2.26
C GLU A 48 3.14 0.26 -3.61
N ASN A 49 2.67 -0.65 -4.48
CA ASN A 49 2.09 -0.29 -5.76
C ASN A 49 0.83 0.58 -5.59
N GLN A 50 -0.02 0.27 -4.61
CA GLN A 50 -1.20 1.09 -4.29
C GLN A 50 -0.80 2.51 -3.83
N LEU A 51 0.17 2.62 -2.93
CA LEU A 51 0.67 3.93 -2.48
C LEU A 51 1.28 4.73 -3.63
N HIS A 52 2.07 4.09 -4.50
CA HIS A 52 2.65 4.72 -5.68
C HIS A 52 1.58 5.18 -6.68
N PHE A 53 0.57 4.35 -6.93
CA PHE A 53 -0.57 4.70 -7.77
C PHE A 53 -1.31 5.93 -7.25
N ILE A 54 -1.67 5.94 -5.96
CA ILE A 54 -2.35 7.09 -5.33
C ILE A 54 -1.47 8.34 -5.43
N LYS A 55 -0.18 8.21 -5.12
CA LYS A 55 0.77 9.32 -5.16
C LYS A 55 0.79 9.96 -6.56
N ASN A 56 0.94 9.14 -7.59
CA ASN A 56 1.01 9.62 -8.97
C ASN A 56 -0.33 10.18 -9.46
N LYS A 57 -1.43 9.47 -9.21
CA LYS A 57 -2.76 9.86 -9.67
C LYS A 57 -3.21 11.18 -9.04
N CYS A 58 -3.04 11.31 -7.72
CA CYS A 58 -3.50 12.47 -6.98
C CYS A 58 -2.45 13.58 -6.87
N SER A 59 -1.33 13.45 -7.60
CA SER A 59 -0.22 14.41 -7.59
C SER A 59 0.27 14.78 -6.19
N LEU A 60 0.23 13.82 -5.26
CA LEU A 60 0.73 14.00 -3.90
C LEU A 60 2.26 14.08 -3.95
N ARG A 61 2.86 15.17 -3.46
CA ARG A 61 4.32 15.34 -3.45
C ARG A 61 4.95 14.67 -2.23
#